data_AF-A0A840BY41-F1
#
_entry.id   AF-A0A840BY41-F1
#
_cell.length_a   1.000
_cell.length_b   1.000
_cell.length_c   1.000
_cell.angle_alpha   90.00
_cell.angle_beta   90.00
_cell.angle_gamma   90.00
#
_symmetry.space_group_name_H-M   'P 1'
#
loop_
_entity.id
_entity.type
_entity.pdbx_description
1 polymer ?
#
loop_
_entity_poly.entity_id
_entity_poly.type
_entity_poly.pdbx_seq_one_letter_code
_entity_poly.pdbx_strand_id
1 'polypeptide(L)'
;MQLKAVHPDAYAFTEPHRKFPDLTRLTIACHGIEGQQIEMNGSPVKPEELAATIRTWTAADRLHSVRLVACHSASLAPGGSRQRLEAADPGRLWSTAFGARLSAALPGVKVRSYAGEVTATCEHDLIWQTYRMMGPAFTADRLARNFMIIKDDPGEHYHSITFRDGVAIKQSYPIASNDGSDYAVL
;
A
#
# COMPACT_ATOMS: atom_id res chain seq x y z
N MET A 1 -1.52 8.59 -16.80
CA MET A 1 -0.76 8.45 -15.54
C MET A 1 -0.02 9.75 -15.28
N GLN A 2 0.18 10.14 -14.03
CA GLN A 2 0.97 11.32 -13.67
C GLN A 2 1.88 10.98 -12.49
N LEU A 3 3.19 11.19 -12.68
CA LEU A 3 4.20 10.99 -11.65
C LEU A 3 4.08 12.06 -10.55
N LYS A 4 4.26 11.68 -9.29
CA LYS A 4 4.12 12.56 -8.13
C LYS A 4 5.42 12.71 -7.35
N ALA A 5 6.12 11.59 -7.16
CA ALA A 5 7.42 11.56 -6.51
C ALA A 5 8.25 10.40 -7.02
N VAL A 6 9.57 10.58 -7.08
CA VAL A 6 10.55 9.51 -7.30
C VAL A 6 11.74 9.78 -6.39
N HIS A 7 12.09 8.77 -5.61
CA HIS A 7 13.22 8.67 -4.71
C HIS A 7 13.98 7.37 -5.02
N PRO A 8 15.20 7.17 -4.50
CA PRO A 8 15.94 5.92 -4.70
C PRO A 8 15.18 4.65 -4.29
N ASP A 9 14.40 4.75 -3.22
CA ASP A 9 13.73 3.67 -2.49
C ASP A 9 12.19 3.74 -2.57
N ALA A 10 11.65 4.74 -3.29
CA ALA A 10 10.22 4.97 -3.36
C ALA A 10 9.79 5.70 -4.63
N TYR A 11 8.58 5.44 -5.11
CA TYR A 11 7.95 6.27 -6.13
C TYR A 11 6.43 6.30 -5.97
N ALA A 12 5.82 7.38 -6.45
CA ALA A 12 4.38 7.58 -6.40
C ALA A 12 3.85 8.13 -7.72
N PHE A 13 2.71 7.61 -8.17
CA PHE A 13 2.02 8.10 -9.36
C PHE A 13 0.51 7.95 -9.25
N THR A 14 -0.21 8.82 -9.94
CA THR A 14 -1.66 8.75 -10.07
C THR A 14 -2.09 8.20 -11.42
N GLU A 15 -3.20 7.48 -11.43
CA GLU A 15 -3.81 6.90 -12.62
C GLU A 15 -5.34 6.90 -12.48
N PRO A 16 -6.09 6.91 -13.60
CA PRO A 16 -7.54 6.76 -13.54
C PRO A 16 -7.95 5.47 -12.83
N HIS A 17 -8.99 5.53 -12.01
CA HIS A 17 -9.49 4.34 -11.34
C HIS A 17 -10.25 3.45 -12.35
N ARG A 18 -9.84 2.18 -12.48
CA ARG A 18 -10.35 1.24 -13.50
C ARG A 18 -11.90 1.12 -13.55
N LYS A 19 -12.57 1.19 -12.40
CA LYS A 19 -14.05 1.09 -12.31
C LYS A 19 -14.76 2.44 -12.25
N PHE A 20 -14.03 3.51 -11.95
CA PHE A 20 -14.59 4.86 -11.76
C PHE A 20 -13.65 5.85 -12.45
N PRO A 21 -13.65 5.94 -13.80
CA PRO A 21 -12.61 6.64 -14.55
C PRO A 21 -12.44 8.12 -14.21
N ASP A 22 -13.51 8.78 -13.74
CA ASP A 22 -13.48 10.17 -13.30
C ASP A 22 -12.73 10.37 -11.97
N LEU A 23 -12.55 9.28 -11.22
CA LEU A 23 -11.81 9.26 -9.98
C LEU A 23 -10.39 8.74 -10.18
N THR A 24 -9.53 9.08 -9.24
CA THR A 24 -8.10 8.80 -9.28
C THR A 24 -7.74 7.68 -8.30
N ARG A 25 -6.85 6.80 -8.73
CA ARG A 25 -6.06 5.92 -7.86
C ARG A 25 -4.66 6.50 -7.73
N LEU A 26 -4.19 6.63 -6.49
CA LEU A 26 -2.78 6.88 -6.20
C LEU A 26 -2.10 5.53 -5.94
N THR A 27 -0.97 5.27 -6.59
CA THR A 27 -0.11 4.13 -6.30
C THR A 27 1.19 4.66 -5.72
N ILE A 28 1.60 4.08 -4.60
CA ILE A 28 2.85 4.38 -3.89
C ILE A 28 3.58 3.05 -3.74
N ALA A 29 4.80 2.97 -4.25
CA ALA A 29 5.68 1.82 -4.03
C ALA A 29 6.87 2.28 -3.19
N CYS A 30 7.14 1.57 -2.11
CA CYS A 30 8.19 1.91 -1.14
C CYS A 30 8.51 0.68 -0.28
N HIS A 31 9.55 0.75 0.55
CA HIS A 31 9.82 -0.34 1.48
C HIS A 31 8.85 -0.32 2.66
N GLY A 32 8.47 -1.51 3.11
CA GLY A 32 7.82 -1.68 4.39
C GLY A 32 8.83 -2.12 5.43
N ILE A 33 8.76 -1.54 6.62
CA ILE A 33 9.60 -1.90 7.76
C ILE A 33 8.73 -2.69 8.73
N GLU A 34 9.23 -3.85 9.14
CA GLU A 34 8.59 -4.65 10.18
C GLU A 34 8.46 -3.81 11.46
N GLY A 35 7.24 -3.70 12.02
CA GLY A 35 6.95 -2.75 13.10
C GLY A 35 6.13 -1.52 12.69
N GLN A 36 5.34 -1.64 11.62
CA GLN A 36 4.28 -0.68 11.22
C GLN A 36 4.80 0.67 10.70
N GLN A 37 5.93 0.67 10.00
CA GLN A 37 6.44 1.86 9.32
C GLN A 37 6.70 1.54 7.86
N ILE A 38 6.76 2.56 7.03
CA ILE A 38 7.28 2.46 5.68
C ILE A 38 8.53 3.33 5.59
N GLU A 39 9.42 3.04 4.64
CA GLU A 39 10.56 3.89 4.33
C GLU A 39 10.31 4.62 3.02
N MET A 40 10.55 5.93 3.02
CA MET A 40 10.58 6.72 1.80
C MET A 40 11.71 7.75 1.88
N ASN A 41 12.53 7.82 0.83
CA ASN A 41 13.69 8.69 0.75
C ASN A 41 14.68 8.45 1.91
N GLY A 42 14.88 7.19 2.28
CA GLY A 42 15.77 6.77 3.37
C GLY A 42 15.30 7.20 4.77
N SER A 43 14.02 7.56 4.92
CA SER A 43 13.43 7.97 6.19
C SER A 43 12.18 7.17 6.51
N PRO A 44 11.98 6.74 7.76
CA PRO A 44 10.72 6.17 8.18
C PRO A 44 9.61 7.22 8.12
N VAL A 45 8.47 6.86 7.55
CA VAL A 45 7.30 7.74 7.39
C VAL A 45 6.13 7.17 8.19
N LYS A 46 5.46 8.02 8.97
CA LYS A 46 4.24 7.63 9.70
C LYS A 46 2.98 7.75 8.83
N PRO A 47 1.89 7.03 9.15
CA PRO A 47 0.65 7.11 8.38
C PRO A 47 0.10 8.53 8.21
N GLU A 48 0.18 9.34 9.26
CA GLU A 48 -0.36 10.71 9.28
C GLU A 48 0.49 11.67 8.43
N GLU A 49 1.81 11.49 8.44
CA GLU A 49 2.77 12.23 7.61
C GLU A 49 2.59 11.88 6.13
N LEU A 50 2.40 10.59 5.83
CA LEU A 50 2.08 10.15 4.47
C LEU A 50 0.72 10.71 4.02
N ALA A 51 -0.31 10.70 4.88
CA ALA A 51 -1.61 11.28 4.55
C ALA A 51 -1.51 12.78 4.21
N ALA A 52 -0.71 13.55 4.95
CA ALA A 52 -0.43 14.95 4.63
C ALA A 52 0.24 15.09 3.25
N THR A 53 1.20 14.22 2.94
CA THR A 53 1.87 14.19 1.64
C THR A 53 0.91 13.83 0.50
N ILE A 54 0.04 12.84 0.69
CA ILE A 54 -0.97 12.42 -0.31
C ILE A 54 -1.93 13.57 -0.67
N ARG A 55 -2.28 14.40 0.31
CA ARG A 55 -3.13 15.58 0.08
C ARG A 55 -2.46 16.64 -0.80
N THR A 56 -1.12 16.72 -0.83
CA THR A 56 -0.42 17.64 -1.74
C THR A 56 -0.30 17.05 -3.16
N TRP A 57 -0.32 15.73 -3.29
CA TRP A 57 -0.22 15.05 -4.59
C TRP A 57 -1.55 14.93 -5.35
N THR A 58 -2.68 14.99 -4.65
CA THR A 58 -4.00 14.64 -5.20
C THR A 58 -5.04 15.71 -4.90
N ALA A 59 -5.99 15.89 -5.82
CA ALA A 59 -7.20 16.65 -5.53
C ALA A 59 -8.10 15.81 -4.59
N ALA A 60 -8.43 16.36 -3.43
CA ALA A 60 -9.07 15.62 -2.34
C ALA A 60 -10.43 15.02 -2.73
N ASP A 61 -11.20 15.69 -3.58
CA ASP A 61 -12.50 15.27 -4.09
C ASP A 61 -12.42 14.16 -5.16
N ARG A 62 -11.25 13.95 -5.76
CA ARG A 62 -11.04 12.98 -6.84
C ARG A 62 -10.30 11.72 -6.42
N LEU A 63 -9.67 11.70 -5.25
CA LEU A 63 -8.94 10.52 -4.78
C LEU A 63 -9.90 9.43 -4.28
N HIS A 64 -10.03 8.33 -5.03
CA HIS A 64 -10.88 7.20 -4.63
C HIS A 64 -10.13 6.16 -3.79
N SER A 65 -8.87 5.90 -4.14
CA SER A 65 -8.10 4.83 -3.52
C SER A 65 -6.61 5.07 -3.56
N VAL A 66 -5.92 4.58 -2.54
CA VAL A 66 -4.47 4.45 -2.46
C VAL A 66 -4.11 2.97 -2.54
N ARG A 67 -3.16 2.64 -3.40
CA ARG A 67 -2.49 1.34 -3.43
C ARG A 67 -1.09 1.54 -2.86
N LEU A 68 -0.89 1.10 -1.62
CA LEU A 68 0.38 1.17 -0.91
C LEU A 68 1.12 -0.16 -1.10
N VAL A 69 2.00 -0.22 -2.10
CA VAL A 69 2.87 -1.36 -2.39
C VAL A 69 4.09 -1.28 -1.48
N ALA A 70 3.93 -1.81 -0.28
CA ALA A 70 4.96 -1.92 0.75
C ALA A 70 4.72 -3.20 1.55
N CYS A 71 5.78 -4.00 1.75
CA CYS A 71 5.71 -5.25 2.52
C CYS A 71 5.20 -4.99 3.94
N HIS A 72 4.43 -5.92 4.53
CA HIS A 72 3.96 -5.84 5.92
C HIS A 72 3.22 -4.54 6.32
N SER A 73 2.79 -3.72 5.36
CA SER A 73 2.02 -2.49 5.58
C SER A 73 0.58 -2.75 6.06
N ALA A 74 0.12 -4.00 6.04
CA ALA A 74 -1.10 -4.46 6.69
C ALA A 74 -0.82 -5.35 7.93
N SER A 75 0.44 -5.52 8.35
CA SER A 75 0.76 -6.35 9.51
C SER A 75 0.29 -5.69 10.81
N LEU A 76 -0.20 -6.54 11.71
CA LEU A 76 -0.52 -6.15 13.08
C LEU A 76 0.76 -5.87 13.87
N ALA A 77 0.66 -5.05 14.91
CA ALA A 77 1.77 -4.82 15.83
C ALA A 77 2.23 -6.15 16.47
N PRO A 78 3.50 -6.26 16.91
CA PRO A 78 3.95 -7.38 17.73
C PRO A 78 2.99 -7.59 18.92
N GLY A 79 2.42 -8.81 19.04
CA GLY A 79 1.38 -9.15 20.02
C GLY A 79 -0.06 -9.13 19.48
N GLY A 80 -0.29 -8.61 18.27
CA GLY A 80 -1.59 -8.61 17.60
C GLY A 80 -2.11 -10.00 17.24
N SER A 81 -1.24 -11.03 17.20
CA SER A 81 -1.63 -12.44 17.04
C SER A 81 -2.55 -12.93 18.16
N ARG A 82 -2.36 -12.46 19.41
CA ARG A 82 -3.25 -12.78 20.54
C ARG A 82 -4.61 -12.09 20.42
N GLN A 83 -4.63 -10.84 19.95
CA GLN A 83 -5.89 -10.11 19.69
C GLN A 83 -6.73 -10.75 18.56
N ARG A 84 -6.14 -11.59 17.68
CA ARG A 84 -6.87 -12.30 16.61
C ARG A 84 -7.94 -13.26 17.15
N LEU A 85 -7.69 -13.87 18.32
CA LEU A 85 -8.58 -14.88 18.90
C LEU A 85 -9.69 -14.26 19.76
N GLU A 86 -9.55 -13.00 20.17
CA GLU A 86 -10.42 -12.34 21.14
C GLU A 86 -11.25 -11.19 20.55
N ALA A 87 -11.05 -10.82 19.29
CA ALA A 87 -11.74 -9.70 18.67
C ALA A 87 -13.21 -10.02 18.36
N ALA A 88 -14.13 -9.37 19.08
CA ALA A 88 -15.57 -9.41 18.78
C ALA A 88 -15.95 -8.73 17.44
N ASP A 89 -15.07 -7.91 16.88
CA ASP A 89 -15.23 -7.22 15.58
C ASP A 89 -13.99 -7.46 14.70
N PRO A 90 -14.05 -8.41 13.75
CA PRO A 90 -12.93 -8.74 12.85
C PRO A 90 -12.42 -7.53 12.04
N GLY A 91 -13.26 -6.55 11.75
CA GLY A 91 -12.88 -5.35 11.01
C GLY A 91 -11.92 -4.44 11.78
N ARG A 92 -12.00 -4.46 13.12
CA ARG A 92 -11.15 -3.67 14.03
C ARG A 92 -9.85 -4.34 14.45
N LEU A 93 -9.72 -5.65 14.21
CA LEU A 93 -8.50 -6.40 14.47
C LEU A 93 -7.27 -5.73 13.82
N TRP A 94 -7.48 -5.20 12.62
CA TRP A 94 -6.44 -4.59 11.79
C TRP A 94 -6.21 -3.10 12.06
N SER A 95 -6.89 -2.50 13.03
CA SER A 95 -6.87 -1.05 13.31
C SER A 95 -5.47 -0.49 13.58
N THR A 96 -4.54 -1.33 14.07
CA THR A 96 -3.16 -0.91 14.34
C THR A 96 -2.28 -0.92 13.08
N ALA A 97 -2.66 -1.63 12.03
CA ALA A 97 -1.86 -1.75 10.82
C ALA A 97 -1.63 -0.39 10.14
N PHE A 98 -0.48 -0.22 9.47
CA PHE A 98 -0.14 1.04 8.79
C PHE A 98 -1.23 1.46 7.80
N GLY A 99 -1.70 0.54 6.96
CA GLY A 99 -2.76 0.80 5.99
C GLY A 99 -4.09 1.22 6.63
N ALA A 100 -4.44 0.65 7.79
CA ALA A 100 -5.63 1.03 8.53
C ALA A 100 -5.52 2.48 9.04
N ARG A 101 -4.43 2.79 9.75
CA ARG A 101 -4.14 4.14 10.26
C ARG A 101 -4.08 5.18 9.14
N LEU A 102 -3.47 4.84 8.00
CA LEU A 102 -3.44 5.70 6.83
C LEU A 102 -4.85 5.98 6.30
N SER A 103 -5.70 4.95 6.23
CA SER A 103 -7.09 5.13 5.79
C SER A 103 -7.93 5.96 6.75
N ALA A 104 -7.69 5.85 8.07
CA ALA A 104 -8.32 6.72 9.07
C ALA A 104 -7.89 8.18 8.89
N ALA A 105 -6.64 8.41 8.51
CA ALA A 105 -6.12 9.74 8.19
C ALA A 105 -6.56 10.26 6.80
N LEU A 106 -7.22 9.45 5.97
CA LEU A 106 -7.75 9.81 4.65
C LEU A 106 -9.25 9.45 4.54
N PRO A 107 -10.14 10.24 5.19
CA PRO A 107 -11.56 9.90 5.27
C PRO A 107 -12.20 9.65 3.90
N GLY A 108 -12.96 8.57 3.77
CA GLY A 108 -13.66 8.15 2.55
C GLY A 108 -12.77 7.45 1.52
N VAL A 109 -11.45 7.49 1.65
CA VAL A 109 -10.50 6.90 0.70
C VAL A 109 -10.21 5.44 1.06
N LYS A 110 -10.22 4.57 0.06
CA LYS A 110 -9.82 3.17 0.25
C LYS A 110 -8.31 3.03 0.22
N VAL A 111 -7.71 2.38 1.21
CA VAL A 111 -6.27 2.07 1.21
C VAL A 111 -6.09 0.57 1.06
N ARG A 112 -5.39 0.12 0.03
CA ARG A 112 -4.94 -1.27 -0.10
C ARG A 112 -3.49 -1.37 0.37
N SER A 113 -3.22 -2.28 1.30
CA SER A 113 -1.89 -2.60 1.82
C SER A 113 -1.71 -4.12 1.95
N TYR A 114 -0.52 -4.56 2.40
CA TYR A 114 -0.07 -5.96 2.28
C TYR A 114 0.42 -6.52 3.61
N ALA A 115 -0.06 -7.68 4.03
CA ALA A 115 0.31 -8.30 5.30
C ALA A 115 1.63 -9.10 5.20
N GLY A 116 1.95 -9.59 4.00
CA GLY A 116 3.21 -10.25 3.69
C GLY A 116 4.09 -9.42 2.78
N GLU A 117 4.97 -10.11 2.06
CA GLU A 117 5.78 -9.55 1.00
C GLU A 117 4.91 -9.16 -0.21
N VAL A 118 5.39 -8.16 -0.96
CA VAL A 118 4.75 -7.70 -2.18
C VAL A 118 5.79 -7.15 -3.14
N THR A 119 5.93 -7.80 -4.30
CA THR A 119 6.79 -7.32 -5.38
C THR A 119 6.02 -6.72 -6.54
N ALA A 120 6.67 -5.76 -7.21
CA ALA A 120 6.19 -5.18 -8.46
C ALA A 120 7.31 -5.19 -9.51
N THR A 121 6.94 -5.27 -10.79
CA THR A 121 7.85 -5.33 -11.95
C THR A 121 8.78 -4.11 -12.12
N CYS A 122 8.50 -3.02 -11.40
CA CYS A 122 9.23 -1.77 -11.48
C CYS A 122 9.97 -1.54 -10.15
N GLU A 123 11.15 -2.16 -10.02
CA GLU A 123 12.01 -1.98 -8.85
C GLU A 123 12.40 -0.51 -8.65
N HIS A 124 12.58 -0.10 -7.38
CA HIS A 124 12.81 1.28 -6.99
C HIS A 124 14.06 1.87 -7.64
N ASP A 125 15.20 1.17 -7.55
CA ASP A 125 16.47 1.60 -8.13
C ASP A 125 16.37 1.82 -9.65
N LEU A 126 15.68 0.91 -10.35
CA LEU A 126 15.50 1.01 -11.80
C LEU A 126 14.65 2.23 -12.17
N ILE A 127 13.59 2.50 -11.42
CA ILE A 127 12.74 3.67 -11.65
C ILE A 127 13.48 4.97 -11.32
N TRP A 128 14.27 4.99 -10.25
CA TRP A 128 15.12 6.13 -9.90
C TRP A 128 16.16 6.44 -10.98
N GLN A 129 16.89 5.42 -11.44
CA GLN A 129 17.85 5.56 -12.53
C GLN A 129 17.19 6.04 -13.82
N THR A 130 16.03 5.48 -14.17
CA THR A 130 15.25 5.91 -15.34
C THR A 130 14.85 7.38 -15.21
N TYR A 131 14.36 7.80 -14.04
CA TYR A 131 13.98 9.19 -13.78
C TYR A 131 15.16 10.15 -13.92
N ARG A 132 16.33 9.79 -13.37
CA ARG A 132 17.53 10.62 -13.45
C ARG A 132 18.09 10.74 -14.87
N MET A 133 18.05 9.66 -15.66
CA MET A 133 18.64 9.64 -17.00
C MET A 133 17.69 10.14 -18.09
N MET A 134 16.42 9.75 -18.02
CA MET A 134 15.44 9.95 -19.10
C MET A 134 14.37 10.99 -18.75
N GLY A 135 14.31 11.43 -17.48
CA GLY A 135 13.39 12.45 -17.02
C GLY A 135 11.96 11.95 -16.71
N PRO A 136 11.13 12.84 -16.15
CA PRO A 136 9.81 12.50 -15.59
C PRO A 136 8.82 11.94 -16.61
N ALA A 137 8.81 12.48 -17.84
CA ALA A 137 7.86 12.07 -18.88
C ALA A 137 8.10 10.62 -19.32
N PHE A 138 9.36 10.24 -19.54
CA PHE A 138 9.72 8.88 -19.92
C PHE A 138 9.46 7.90 -18.78
N THR A 139 9.79 8.25 -17.54
CA THR A 139 9.49 7.42 -16.37
C THR A 139 7.99 7.17 -16.21
N ALA A 140 7.16 8.19 -16.43
CA ALA A 140 5.71 8.05 -16.36
C ALA A 140 5.16 7.11 -17.46
N ASP A 141 5.67 7.19 -18.70
CA ASP A 141 5.28 6.27 -19.78
C ASP A 141 5.72 4.83 -19.47
N ARG A 142 6.96 4.65 -18.96
CA ARG A 142 7.46 3.33 -18.54
C ARG A 142 6.58 2.71 -17.46
N LEU A 143 6.28 3.45 -16.39
CA LEU A 143 5.41 2.98 -15.32
C LEU A 143 4.00 2.64 -15.85
N ALA A 144 3.46 3.45 -16.77
CA ALA A 144 2.15 3.19 -17.36
C ALA A 144 2.07 1.90 -18.17
N ARG A 145 3.16 1.51 -18.83
CA ARG A 145 3.21 0.28 -19.64
C ARG A 145 3.57 -0.96 -18.83
N ASN A 146 4.46 -0.81 -17.86
CA ASN A 146 5.17 -1.95 -17.28
C ASN A 146 4.79 -2.23 -15.82
N PHE A 147 4.24 -1.27 -15.08
CA PHE A 147 3.97 -1.46 -13.65
C PHE A 147 2.89 -2.52 -13.43
N MET A 148 3.28 -3.61 -12.78
CA MET A 148 2.38 -4.67 -12.34
C MET A 148 2.81 -5.16 -10.97
N ILE A 149 1.84 -5.54 -10.14
CA ILE A 149 2.12 -6.27 -8.90
C ILE A 149 2.14 -7.75 -9.24
N ILE A 150 3.19 -8.43 -8.82
CA ILE A 150 3.37 -9.87 -8.96
C ILE A 150 2.60 -10.54 -7.82
N LYS A 151 1.75 -11.51 -8.14
CA LYS A 151 0.88 -12.18 -7.16
C LYS A 151 1.15 -13.67 -7.01
N ASP A 152 1.72 -14.26 -8.06
CA ASP A 152 1.92 -15.69 -8.19
C ASP A 152 3.40 -16.06 -7.97
N ASP A 153 4.12 -15.24 -7.20
CA ASP A 153 5.49 -15.56 -6.81
C ASP A 153 5.46 -16.67 -5.74
N PRO A 154 6.04 -17.85 -5.99
CA PRO A 154 6.05 -18.94 -5.02
C PRO A 154 6.82 -18.62 -3.73
N GLY A 155 7.75 -17.66 -3.78
CA GLY A 155 8.54 -17.21 -2.64
C GLY A 155 7.87 -16.11 -1.82
N GLU A 156 6.92 -15.37 -2.42
CA GLU A 156 6.25 -14.26 -1.76
C GLU A 156 4.76 -14.56 -1.52
N HIS A 157 4.32 -14.42 -0.28
CA HIS A 157 2.92 -14.60 0.03
C HIS A 157 2.12 -13.32 -0.17
N TYR A 158 1.68 -13.11 -1.41
CA TYR A 158 0.78 -12.01 -1.75
C TYR A 158 -0.50 -12.10 -0.92
N HIS A 159 -0.61 -11.27 0.12
CA HIS A 159 -1.78 -11.17 0.97
C HIS A 159 -2.14 -9.70 1.16
N SER A 160 -3.27 -9.28 0.59
CA SER A 160 -3.68 -7.88 0.58
C SER A 160 -4.95 -7.62 1.38
N ILE A 161 -4.98 -6.49 2.08
CA ILE A 161 -6.13 -6.02 2.86
C ILE A 161 -6.48 -4.61 2.38
N THR A 162 -7.78 -4.36 2.22
CA THR A 162 -8.31 -3.04 1.87
C THR A 162 -9.01 -2.45 3.07
N PHE A 163 -8.61 -1.23 3.42
CA PHE A 163 -9.10 -0.44 4.52
C PHE A 163 -9.93 0.73 4.03
N ARG A 164 -10.88 1.17 4.86
CA ARG A 164 -11.60 2.43 4.69
C ARG A 164 -11.90 2.98 6.08
N ASP A 165 -11.58 4.25 6.31
CA ASP A 165 -11.88 4.95 7.57
C ASP A 165 -11.34 4.20 8.81
N GLY A 166 -10.18 3.55 8.70
CA GLY A 166 -9.55 2.79 9.78
C GLY A 166 -10.00 1.34 9.92
N VAL A 167 -10.98 0.91 9.14
CA VAL A 167 -11.60 -0.42 9.26
C VAL A 167 -11.23 -1.28 8.04
N ALA A 168 -10.90 -2.54 8.28
CA ALA A 168 -10.69 -3.48 7.20
C ALA A 168 -12.04 -3.88 6.58
N ILE A 169 -12.19 -3.69 5.27
CA ILE A 169 -13.45 -3.91 4.53
C ILE A 169 -13.38 -5.03 3.49
N LYS A 170 -12.17 -5.50 3.19
CA LYS A 170 -11.94 -6.61 2.25
C LYS A 170 -10.55 -7.20 2.42
N GLN A 171 -10.47 -8.53 2.38
CA GLN A 171 -9.24 -9.29 2.30
C GLN A 171 -9.15 -10.02 0.96
N SER A 172 -7.94 -10.30 0.49
CA SER A 172 -7.72 -11.10 -0.71
C SER A 172 -6.42 -11.87 -0.58
N TYR A 173 -6.45 -13.14 -0.97
CA TYR A 173 -5.35 -14.10 -0.82
C TYR A 173 -4.91 -14.26 0.65
N PRO A 174 -5.84 -14.63 1.56
CA PRO A 174 -5.46 -14.96 2.92
C PRO A 174 -4.52 -16.17 2.90
N ILE A 175 -3.44 -16.10 3.67
CA ILE A 175 -2.56 -17.25 3.91
C ILE A 175 -3.26 -18.07 5.01
N ALA A 176 -3.16 -19.40 5.00
CA ALA A 176 -3.41 -20.21 6.21
C ALA A 176 -2.07 -20.28 6.96
N SER A 177 -2.00 -19.95 8.24
CA SER A 177 -0.73 -20.05 8.96
C SER A 177 -0.25 -21.51 9.05
N ASN A 178 1.07 -21.71 9.17
CA ASN A 178 1.69 -23.03 9.33
C ASN A 178 1.31 -23.75 10.65
N ASP A 179 0.65 -23.07 11.59
CA ASP A 179 0.13 -23.64 12.84
C ASP A 179 -1.38 -23.99 12.78
N GLY A 180 -2.01 -23.86 11.59
CA GLY A 180 -3.44 -24.13 11.41
C GLY A 180 -4.36 -23.02 11.92
N SER A 181 -3.83 -21.86 12.34
CA SER A 181 -4.61 -20.66 12.63
C SER A 181 -4.94 -19.87 11.36
N ASP A 182 -6.12 -20.11 10.81
CA ASP A 182 -6.67 -19.28 9.75
C ASP A 182 -6.57 -17.80 10.14
N TYR A 183 -6.01 -16.97 9.26
CA TYR A 183 -6.09 -15.52 9.45
C TYR A 183 -7.58 -15.17 9.52
N ALA A 184 -7.99 -14.38 10.52
CA ALA A 184 -9.37 -13.95 10.65
C ALA A 184 -9.86 -13.38 9.31
N VAL A 185 -10.73 -14.14 8.63
CA VAL A 185 -11.28 -13.79 7.33
C VAL A 185 -12.38 -12.78 7.57
N LEU A 186 -12.26 -11.61 6.92
CA LEU A 186 -13.29 -10.56 6.94
C LEU A 186 -14.59 -11.01 6.28
#